data_AF-A0A9P8ZPQ7-F1
#
_entry.id   AF-A0A9P8ZPQ7-F1
#
_cell.length_a   1.000
_cell.length_b   1.000
_cell.length_c   1.000
_cell.angle_alpha   90.00
_cell.angle_beta   90.00
_cell.angle_gamma   90.00
#
_symmetry.space_group_name_H-M   'P 1'
#
loop_
_entity.id
_entity.type
_entity.pdbx_description
1 polymer ?
#
loop_
_entity_poly.entity_id
_entity_poly.type
_entity_poly.pdbx_seq_one_letter_code
_entity_poly.pdbx_strand_id
1 'polypeptide(L)'
;MAAPAHTLNLLPAELLLRIFDEGDFAQVLRSSHVCRHWRAIARTTHLFCGDIAVQISSSGSIDILEQRLFAGQQARARLDFVVPRVYLTALLRGRLLCALISNIHRIWRLAIGSDIQLIAELIDLFTAHDAPELEQLTLHAQTDSIDTPLPVLSRHIFAGKGKKLASLSLENVLIPNNCIPALQHLHYLEQTLRCPVIDPSILLVRAVEIISGL
;
A
#
# COMPACT_ATOMS: atom_id res chain seq x y z
N MET A 1 27.13 34.71 26.34
CA MET A 1 27.10 33.44 27.12
C MET A 1 26.12 32.50 26.47
N ALA A 2 26.60 31.45 25.80
CA ALA A 2 25.73 30.42 25.21
C ALA A 2 25.35 29.41 26.29
N ALA A 3 24.07 29.09 26.42
CA ALA A 3 23.61 28.03 27.31
C ALA A 3 24.17 26.68 26.84
N PRO A 4 24.62 25.79 27.74
CA PRO A 4 25.18 24.50 27.36
C PRO A 4 24.11 23.66 26.65
N ALA A 5 24.39 23.26 25.40
CA ALA A 5 23.49 22.50 24.52
C ALA A 5 23.28 21.03 24.94
N HIS A 6 23.35 20.72 26.25
CA HIS A 6 23.50 19.35 26.77
C HIS A 6 22.22 18.68 27.31
N THR A 7 21.07 19.35 27.37
CA THR A 7 19.90 18.80 28.11
C THR A 7 18.85 18.08 27.26
N LEU A 8 18.85 18.17 25.93
CA LEU A 8 17.82 17.52 25.09
C LEU A 8 18.11 16.04 24.75
N ASN A 9 19.27 15.50 25.13
CA ASN A 9 19.62 14.08 24.95
C ASN A 9 19.19 13.19 26.15
N LEU A 10 18.41 13.72 27.10
CA LEU A 10 18.13 13.06 28.37
C LEU A 10 16.81 12.28 28.43
N LEU A 11 15.94 12.39 27.43
CA LEU A 11 14.69 11.62 27.44
C LEU A 11 15.00 10.14 27.13
N PRO A 12 14.62 9.20 28.02
CA PRO A 12 14.71 7.78 27.73
C PRO A 12 13.94 7.42 26.46
N ALA A 13 14.41 6.41 25.74
CA ALA A 13 13.83 5.99 24.47
C ALA A 13 12.35 5.60 24.62
N GLU A 14 11.98 5.03 25.76
CA GLU A 14 10.63 4.61 26.10
C GLU A 14 9.65 5.79 26.19
N LEU A 15 10.10 6.94 26.71
CA LEU A 15 9.27 8.15 26.74
C LEU A 15 9.11 8.74 25.34
N LEU A 16 10.18 8.71 24.53
CA LEU A 16 10.11 9.18 23.15
C LEU A 16 9.20 8.30 22.29
N LEU A 17 9.24 6.98 22.46
CA LEU A 17 8.32 6.06 21.79
C LEU A 17 6.86 6.36 22.14
N ARG A 18 6.55 6.59 23.43
CA ARG A 18 5.19 6.99 23.86
C ARG A 18 4.74 8.29 23.21
N ILE A 19 5.62 9.29 23.15
CA ILE A 19 5.33 10.57 22.46
C ILE A 19 5.05 10.33 20.97
N PHE A 20 5.80 9.44 20.33
CA PHE A 20 5.57 9.12 18.92
C PHE A 20 4.30 8.31 18.69
N ASP A 21 3.95 7.39 19.58
CA ASP A 21 2.76 6.55 19.46
C ASP A 21 1.45 7.34 19.63
N GLU A 22 1.48 8.48 20.34
CA GLU A 22 0.33 9.39 20.47
C GLU A 22 0.17 10.35 19.28
N GLY A 23 1.20 10.52 18.47
CA GLY A 23 1.23 11.47 17.37
C GLY A 23 0.76 10.90 16.03
N ASP A 24 0.47 11.79 15.09
CA ASP A 24 0.34 11.41 13.67
C ASP A 24 1.72 11.30 12.99
N PHE A 25 1.76 10.73 11.78
CA PHE A 25 3.02 10.59 11.02
C PHE A 25 3.75 11.93 10.80
N ALA A 26 3.03 13.03 10.57
CA ALA A 26 3.64 14.34 10.36
C ALA A 26 4.28 14.89 11.65
N GLN A 27 3.70 14.62 12.81
CA GLN A 27 4.28 14.92 14.11
C GLN A 27 5.53 14.08 14.37
N VAL A 28 5.48 12.77 14.11
CA VAL A 28 6.66 11.88 14.21
C VAL A 28 7.80 12.39 13.32
N LEU A 29 7.49 12.74 12.07
CA LEU A 29 8.49 13.25 11.13
C LEU A 29 9.10 14.56 11.63
N ARG A 30 8.29 15.56 12.02
CA ARG A 30 8.78 16.85 12.56
C ARG A 30 9.67 16.65 13.78
N SER A 31 9.22 15.83 14.74
CA SER A 31 9.95 15.53 15.97
C SER A 31 11.26 14.76 15.70
N SER A 32 11.33 13.96 14.63
CA SER A 32 12.56 13.28 14.21
C SER A 32 13.70 14.24 13.79
N HIS A 33 13.40 15.53 13.58
CA HIS A 33 14.40 16.54 13.24
C HIS A 33 15.08 17.17 14.46
N VAL A 34 14.61 16.90 15.69
CA VAL A 34 15.19 17.47 16.93
C VAL A 34 16.66 17.12 17.09
N CYS A 35 16.99 15.83 17.05
CA CYS A 35 18.38 15.37 17.09
C CYS A 35 18.52 13.97 16.47
N ARG A 36 19.77 13.49 16.33
CA ARG A 36 20.05 12.15 15.77
C ARG A 36 19.40 11.02 16.58
N HIS A 37 19.31 11.17 17.90
CA HIS A 37 18.71 10.17 18.79
C HIS A 37 17.20 10.06 18.57
N TRP A 38 16.47 11.18 18.54
CA TRP A 38 15.04 11.21 18.23
C TRP A 38 14.75 10.65 16.84
N ARG A 39 15.61 10.93 15.85
CA ARG A 39 15.49 10.36 14.52
C ARG A 39 15.64 8.84 14.50
N ALA A 40 16.61 8.31 15.25
CA ALA A 40 16.82 6.87 15.33
C ALA A 40 15.59 6.17 15.95
N ILE A 41 15.04 6.73 17.03
CA ILE A 41 13.85 6.17 17.69
C ILE A 41 12.60 6.34 16.83
N ALA A 42 12.39 7.50 16.20
CA ALA A 42 11.25 7.72 15.31
C ALA A 42 11.20 6.66 14.20
N ARG A 43 12.36 6.27 13.66
CA ARG A 43 12.47 5.25 12.59
C ARG A 43 12.09 3.84 13.02
N THR A 44 12.11 3.53 14.32
CA THR A 44 11.69 2.23 14.85
C THR A 44 10.20 2.17 15.16
N THR A 45 9.48 3.29 15.06
CA THR A 45 8.04 3.35 15.34
C THR A 45 7.23 2.67 14.24
N HIS A 46 6.10 2.08 14.63
CA HIS A 46 5.16 1.48 13.70
C HIS A 46 4.60 2.51 12.69
N LEU A 47 4.39 3.76 13.12
CA LEU A 47 3.97 4.85 12.24
C LEU A 47 5.00 5.17 11.16
N PHE A 48 6.30 5.04 11.46
CA PHE A 48 7.33 5.30 10.46
C PHE A 48 7.52 4.12 9.50
N CYS A 49 7.66 2.90 9.99
CA CYS A 49 8.08 1.77 9.15
C CYS A 49 6.98 0.73 8.85
N GLY A 50 5.87 0.78 9.58
CA GLY A 50 4.75 -0.15 9.47
C GLY A 50 3.53 0.43 8.75
N ASP A 51 3.17 1.68 8.98
CA ASP A 51 2.00 2.33 8.34
C ASP A 51 2.43 3.38 7.30
N ILE A 52 2.55 2.97 6.05
CA ILE A 52 3.15 3.75 4.97
C ILE A 52 2.08 4.19 3.97
N ALA A 53 1.58 5.41 4.15
CA ALA A 53 0.81 6.12 3.15
C ALA A 53 1.71 7.06 2.34
N VAL A 54 1.77 6.89 1.01
CA VAL A 54 2.60 7.73 0.13
C VAL A 54 1.84 8.09 -1.14
N GLN A 55 1.77 9.38 -1.44
CA GLN A 55 1.42 9.86 -2.77
C GLN A 55 2.68 9.95 -3.62
N ILE A 56 2.77 9.11 -4.66
CA ILE A 56 3.97 9.02 -5.50
C ILE A 56 3.90 10.10 -6.58
N SER A 57 4.41 11.28 -6.27
CA SER A 57 4.43 12.44 -7.16
C SER A 57 5.83 12.85 -7.62
N SER A 58 6.88 12.23 -7.07
CA SER A 58 8.28 12.54 -7.39
C SER A 58 9.22 11.37 -7.12
N SER A 59 10.46 11.45 -7.59
CA SER A 59 11.52 10.50 -7.19
C SER A 59 11.73 10.48 -5.68
N GLY A 60 11.70 11.66 -5.03
CA GLY A 60 11.86 11.77 -3.58
C GLY A 60 10.80 11.02 -2.78
N SER A 61 9.56 10.94 -3.28
CA SER A 61 8.52 10.12 -2.62
C SER A 61 8.83 8.62 -2.67
N ILE A 62 9.46 8.13 -3.74
CA ILE A 62 9.92 6.74 -3.82
C ILE A 62 11.14 6.51 -2.93
N ASP A 63 12.08 7.47 -2.88
CA ASP A 63 13.23 7.37 -1.97
C ASP A 63 12.78 7.26 -0.51
N ILE A 64 11.77 8.05 -0.11
CA ILE A 64 11.18 7.97 1.23
C ILE A 64 10.51 6.61 1.45
N LEU A 65 9.73 6.12 0.48
CA LEU A 65 9.10 4.80 0.55
C LEU A 65 10.15 3.70 0.77
N GLU A 66 11.18 3.64 -0.06
CA GLU A 66 12.25 2.65 0.04
C GLU A 66 12.97 2.74 1.39
N GLN A 67 13.26 3.95 1.88
CA GLN A 67 13.88 4.13 3.21
C GLN A 67 12.98 3.62 4.34
N ARG A 68 11.66 3.88 4.28
CA ARG A 68 10.70 3.42 5.29
C ARG A 68 10.55 1.90 5.25
N LEU A 69 10.47 1.31 4.06
CA LEU A 69 10.47 -0.14 3.89
C LEU A 69 11.76 -0.77 4.40
N PHE A 70 12.92 -0.17 4.11
CA PHE A 70 14.22 -0.64 4.59
C PHE A 70 14.34 -0.55 6.11
N ALA A 71 13.86 0.53 6.73
CA ALA A 71 13.87 0.66 8.19
C ALA A 71 12.98 -0.39 8.89
N GLY A 72 11.91 -0.82 8.22
CA GLY A 72 10.92 -1.77 8.72
C GLY A 72 11.11 -3.22 8.29
N GLN A 73 12.31 -3.65 7.88
CA GLN A 73 12.52 -4.98 7.26
C GLN A 73 11.85 -6.16 7.99
N GLN A 74 11.72 -6.10 9.32
CA GLN A 74 11.14 -7.16 10.14
C GLN A 74 9.69 -6.90 10.57
N ALA A 75 9.15 -5.70 10.32
CA ALA A 75 7.81 -5.29 10.75
C ALA A 75 6.77 -5.62 9.67
N ARG A 76 5.55 -6.00 10.10
CA ARG A 76 4.40 -6.09 9.19
C ARG A 76 4.11 -4.69 8.62
N ALA A 77 3.80 -4.63 7.33
CA ALA A 77 3.57 -3.37 6.63
C ALA A 77 2.13 -3.23 6.12
N ARG A 78 1.55 -2.05 6.38
CA ARG A 78 0.38 -1.51 5.70
C ARG A 78 0.88 -0.47 4.70
N LEU A 79 0.52 -0.65 3.44
CA LEU A 79 0.90 0.27 2.36
C LEU A 79 -0.35 0.82 1.69
N ASP A 80 -0.47 2.14 1.65
CA ASP A 80 -1.54 2.85 0.96
C ASP A 80 -0.92 3.84 -0.05
N PHE A 81 -1.07 3.57 -1.36
CA PHE A 81 -0.48 4.33 -2.45
C PHE A 81 -1.52 5.00 -3.33
N VAL A 82 -1.23 6.26 -3.67
CA VAL A 82 -1.90 6.97 -4.75
C VAL A 82 -0.83 7.43 -5.73
N VAL A 83 -0.90 6.94 -6.96
CA VAL A 83 0.09 7.17 -8.00
C VAL A 83 -0.59 7.90 -9.16
N PRO A 84 -0.49 9.24 -9.25
CA PRO A 84 -1.13 9.95 -10.34
C PRO A 84 -0.39 9.65 -11.66
N ARG A 85 -1.17 9.38 -12.72
CA ARG A 85 -0.67 8.99 -14.05
C ARG A 85 0.45 9.88 -14.58
N VAL A 86 0.37 11.19 -14.33
CA VAL A 86 1.29 12.20 -14.87
C VAL A 86 2.73 12.04 -14.34
N TYR A 87 2.91 11.42 -13.18
CA TYR A 87 4.21 11.41 -12.49
C TYR A 87 4.96 10.08 -12.58
N LEU A 88 4.34 9.02 -13.11
CA LEU A 88 4.94 7.69 -13.09
C LEU A 88 5.75 7.42 -14.36
N THR A 89 7.01 7.85 -14.35
CA THR A 89 7.98 7.43 -15.38
C THR A 89 8.26 5.93 -15.29
N ALA A 90 8.70 5.31 -16.39
CA ALA A 90 9.06 3.89 -16.39
C ALA A 90 10.11 3.52 -15.33
N LEU A 91 11.04 4.44 -15.03
CA LEU A 91 12.03 4.26 -13.97
C LEU A 91 11.39 4.22 -12.58
N LEU A 92 10.50 5.18 -12.27
CA LEU A 92 9.80 5.22 -10.99
C LEU A 92 8.88 4.01 -10.82
N ARG A 93 8.24 3.58 -11.92
CA ARG A 93 7.44 2.36 -11.98
C ARG A 93 8.26 1.13 -11.60
N GLY A 94 9.41 0.93 -12.25
CA GLY A 94 10.30 -0.19 -11.97
C GLY A 94 10.78 -0.20 -10.51
N ARG A 95 11.14 0.96 -9.95
CA ARG A 95 11.53 1.07 -8.54
C ARG A 95 10.41 0.70 -7.58
N LEU A 96 9.19 1.19 -7.82
CA LEU A 96 8.02 0.84 -7.00
C LEU A 96 7.76 -0.67 -7.02
N LEU A 97 7.77 -1.29 -8.20
CA LEU A 97 7.58 -2.73 -8.33
C LEU A 97 8.69 -3.52 -7.62
N CYS A 98 9.97 -3.13 -7.77
CA CYS A 98 11.08 -3.76 -7.04
C CYS A 98 10.93 -3.64 -5.53
N ALA A 99 10.50 -2.48 -5.03
CA ALA A 99 10.24 -2.25 -3.61
C ALA A 99 9.11 -3.15 -3.09
N LEU A 100 8.03 -3.28 -3.87
CA LEU A 100 6.91 -4.18 -3.55
C LEU A 100 7.34 -5.65 -3.55
N ILE A 101 8.01 -6.13 -4.59
CA ILE A 101 8.52 -7.52 -4.69
C ILE A 101 9.37 -7.86 -3.46
N SER A 102 10.28 -6.96 -3.10
CA SER A 102 11.21 -7.18 -1.99
C SER A 102 10.54 -7.20 -0.62
N ASN A 103 9.29 -6.72 -0.50
CA ASN A 103 8.57 -6.59 0.77
C ASN A 103 7.21 -7.32 0.79
N ILE A 104 6.78 -7.96 -0.31
CA ILE A 104 5.43 -8.55 -0.42
C ILE A 104 5.13 -9.59 0.67
N HIS A 105 6.15 -10.30 1.13
CA HIS A 105 6.05 -11.32 2.17
C HIS A 105 5.59 -10.79 3.54
N ARG A 106 5.74 -9.50 3.83
CA ARG A 106 5.38 -8.88 5.12
C ARG A 106 4.25 -7.85 5.01
N ILE A 107 3.75 -7.59 3.80
CA ILE A 107 2.64 -6.65 3.58
C ILE A 107 1.35 -7.37 3.98
N TRP A 108 0.63 -6.79 4.94
CA TRP A 108 -0.67 -7.32 5.38
C TRP A 108 -1.86 -6.56 4.81
N ARG A 109 -1.67 -5.29 4.48
CA ARG A 109 -2.65 -4.47 3.79
C ARG A 109 -1.97 -3.71 2.66
N LEU A 110 -2.56 -3.78 1.48
CA LEU A 110 -2.10 -3.06 0.30
C LEU A 110 -3.27 -2.38 -0.39
N ALA A 111 -3.25 -1.05 -0.45
CA ALA A 111 -4.14 -0.28 -1.30
C ALA A 111 -3.33 0.50 -2.34
N ILE A 112 -3.67 0.35 -3.61
CA ILE A 112 -3.01 1.06 -4.71
C ILE A 112 -4.05 1.62 -5.66
N GLY A 113 -4.02 2.94 -5.87
CA GLY A 113 -4.68 3.59 -6.99
C GLY A 113 -3.68 4.14 -8.00
N SER A 114 -3.78 3.72 -9.26
CA SER A 114 -2.91 4.18 -10.36
C SER A 114 -3.60 4.01 -11.71
N ASP A 115 -2.92 4.40 -12.79
CA ASP A 115 -3.31 4.05 -14.15
C ASP A 115 -3.42 2.52 -14.38
N ILE A 116 -4.26 2.15 -15.36
CA ILE A 116 -4.50 0.75 -15.77
C ILE A 116 -3.22 -0.06 -16.01
N GLN A 117 -2.17 0.55 -16.55
CA GLN A 117 -0.96 -0.18 -16.91
C GLN A 117 -0.20 -0.65 -15.67
N LEU A 118 -0.03 0.22 -14.66
CA LEU A 118 0.58 -0.20 -13.38
C LEU A 118 -0.27 -1.27 -12.69
N ILE A 119 -1.60 -1.15 -12.69
CA ILE A 119 -2.46 -2.16 -12.05
C ILE A 119 -2.32 -3.53 -12.74
N ALA A 120 -2.22 -3.57 -14.07
CA ALA A 120 -1.93 -4.80 -14.80
C ALA A 120 -0.58 -5.41 -14.39
N GLU A 121 0.49 -4.59 -14.33
CA GLU A 121 1.82 -5.03 -13.90
C GLU A 121 1.83 -5.55 -12.45
N LEU A 122 1.01 -4.96 -11.56
CA LEU A 122 0.84 -5.43 -10.18
C LEU A 122 0.13 -6.78 -10.12
N ILE A 123 -0.88 -7.01 -10.97
CA ILE A 123 -1.55 -8.32 -11.05
C ILE A 123 -0.56 -9.39 -11.53
N ASP A 124 0.30 -9.08 -12.50
CA ASP A 124 1.36 -9.98 -12.94
C ASP A 124 2.37 -10.26 -11.82
N LEU A 125 2.76 -9.23 -11.06
CA LEU A 125 3.62 -9.36 -9.89
C LEU A 125 3.00 -10.30 -8.85
N PHE A 126 1.73 -10.10 -8.49
CA PHE A 126 1.04 -10.97 -7.53
C PHE A 126 0.84 -12.38 -8.08
N THR A 127 0.73 -12.56 -9.40
CA THR A 127 0.69 -13.90 -9.99
C THR A 127 2.00 -14.63 -9.80
N ALA A 128 3.12 -13.92 -9.89
CA ALA A 128 4.47 -14.49 -9.79
C ALA A 128 4.97 -14.70 -8.36
N HIS A 129 4.37 -14.06 -7.34
CA HIS A 129 4.89 -14.05 -5.97
C HIS A 129 3.83 -14.40 -4.93
N ASP A 130 4.22 -15.17 -3.91
CA ASP A 130 3.40 -15.45 -2.74
C ASP A 130 3.26 -14.18 -1.87
N ALA A 131 2.07 -13.92 -1.33
CA ALA A 131 1.80 -12.84 -0.38
C ALA A 131 1.23 -13.41 0.94
N PRO A 132 2.04 -14.14 1.73
CA PRO A 132 1.57 -14.95 2.86
C PRO A 132 0.89 -14.16 3.98
N GLU A 133 1.25 -12.89 4.16
CA GLU A 133 0.71 -12.03 5.21
C GLU A 133 -0.46 -11.15 4.76
N LEU A 134 -0.77 -11.13 3.47
CA LEU A 134 -1.76 -10.20 2.90
C LEU A 134 -3.18 -10.59 3.30
N GLU A 135 -3.81 -9.71 4.07
CA GLU A 135 -5.19 -9.83 4.56
C GLU A 135 -6.14 -8.94 3.76
N GLN A 136 -5.65 -7.79 3.28
CA GLN A 136 -6.48 -6.80 2.60
C GLN A 136 -5.79 -6.31 1.33
N LEU A 137 -6.47 -6.47 0.19
CA LEU A 137 -6.02 -5.95 -1.10
C LEU A 137 -7.05 -4.96 -1.65
N THR A 138 -6.58 -3.80 -2.08
CA THR A 138 -7.38 -2.78 -2.74
C THR A 138 -6.66 -2.32 -4.00
N LEU A 139 -7.28 -2.49 -5.17
CA LEU A 139 -6.72 -2.10 -6.46
C LEU A 139 -7.69 -1.19 -7.19
N HIS A 140 -7.28 0.06 -7.43
CA HIS A 140 -8.08 1.04 -8.16
C HIS A 140 -7.37 1.40 -9.47
N ALA A 141 -7.95 0.95 -10.59
CA ALA A 141 -7.45 1.26 -11.93
C ALA A 141 -8.12 2.54 -12.45
N GLN A 142 -7.33 3.59 -12.63
CA GLN A 142 -7.77 4.84 -13.25
C GLN A 142 -7.81 4.65 -14.77
N THR A 143 -8.95 5.00 -15.37
CA THR A 143 -9.15 4.99 -16.82
C THR A 143 -9.69 6.34 -17.27
N ASP A 144 -9.16 6.83 -18.39
CA ASP A 144 -9.60 8.08 -19.02
C ASP A 144 -10.56 7.82 -20.19
N SER A 145 -10.75 6.55 -20.58
CA SER A 145 -11.58 6.18 -21.73
C SER A 145 -12.35 4.88 -21.48
N ILE A 146 -13.60 4.83 -21.93
CA ILE A 146 -14.45 3.63 -21.89
C ILE A 146 -13.80 2.48 -22.68
N ASP A 147 -13.09 2.80 -23.74
CA ASP A 147 -12.54 1.80 -24.66
C ASP A 147 -11.24 1.16 -24.14
N THR A 148 -10.70 1.65 -23.02
CA THR A 148 -9.48 1.09 -22.45
C THR A 148 -9.81 -0.27 -21.83
N PRO A 149 -9.18 -1.38 -22.27
CA PRO A 149 -9.45 -2.69 -21.71
C PRO A 149 -9.06 -2.69 -20.23
N LEU A 150 -10.02 -3.09 -19.38
CA LEU A 150 -9.80 -3.19 -17.95
C LEU A 150 -8.88 -4.39 -17.63
N PRO A 151 -7.95 -4.25 -16.66
CA PRO A 151 -7.13 -5.36 -16.23
C PRO A 151 -7.99 -6.45 -15.60
N VAL A 152 -7.62 -7.70 -15.85
CA VAL A 152 -8.32 -8.88 -15.32
C VAL A 152 -7.45 -9.53 -14.24
N LEU A 153 -8.04 -9.79 -13.08
CA LEU A 153 -7.37 -10.49 -11.99
C LEU A 153 -6.96 -11.90 -12.45
N SER A 154 -5.71 -12.27 -12.18
CA SER A 154 -5.22 -13.62 -12.52
C SER A 154 -5.86 -14.68 -11.62
N ARG A 155 -6.25 -15.82 -12.20
CA ARG A 155 -6.70 -17.00 -11.44
C ARG A 155 -5.60 -17.58 -10.54
N HIS A 156 -4.35 -17.22 -10.80
CA HIS A 156 -3.17 -17.65 -10.06
C HIS A 156 -2.61 -16.55 -9.16
N ILE A 157 -3.42 -15.55 -8.79
CA ILE A 157 -2.97 -14.51 -7.87
C ILE A 157 -2.41 -15.14 -6.57
N PHE A 158 -1.30 -14.58 -6.11
CA PHE A 158 -0.48 -15.08 -5.00
C PHE A 158 0.04 -16.50 -5.21
N ALA A 159 0.37 -16.86 -6.45
CA ALA A 159 0.67 -18.22 -6.90
C ALA A 159 -0.40 -19.26 -6.46
N GLY A 160 -1.66 -18.82 -6.33
CA GLY A 160 -2.77 -19.63 -5.81
C GLY A 160 -2.78 -19.82 -4.29
N LYS A 161 -1.91 -19.12 -3.54
CA LYS A 161 -1.78 -19.20 -2.08
C LYS A 161 -2.19 -17.88 -1.43
N GLY A 162 -3.49 -17.71 -1.16
CA GLY A 162 -4.07 -16.53 -0.52
C GLY A 162 -4.70 -16.84 0.85
N LYS A 163 -4.01 -17.57 1.73
CA LYS A 163 -4.66 -18.14 2.94
C LYS A 163 -5.22 -17.10 3.91
N LYS A 164 -4.63 -15.91 3.95
CA LYS A 164 -5.02 -14.84 4.89
C LYS A 164 -5.89 -13.75 4.25
N LEU A 165 -6.08 -13.78 2.92
CA LEU A 165 -6.81 -12.72 2.24
C LEU A 165 -8.28 -12.75 2.62
N ALA A 166 -8.69 -11.76 3.42
CA ALA A 166 -10.03 -11.64 3.99
C ALA A 166 -10.86 -10.56 3.27
N SER A 167 -10.20 -9.54 2.71
CA SER A 167 -10.86 -8.40 2.06
C SER A 167 -10.23 -8.08 0.72
N LEU A 168 -11.06 -7.95 -0.31
CA LEU A 168 -10.67 -7.59 -1.67
C LEU A 168 -11.59 -6.47 -2.16
N SER A 169 -11.01 -5.33 -2.51
CA SER A 169 -11.73 -4.21 -3.12
C SER A 169 -11.10 -3.88 -4.48
N LEU A 170 -11.92 -3.89 -5.52
CA LEU A 170 -11.50 -3.72 -6.90
C LEU A 170 -12.30 -2.58 -7.53
N GLU A 171 -11.61 -1.56 -8.01
CA GLU A 171 -12.21 -0.49 -8.82
C GLU A 171 -11.64 -0.56 -10.24
N ASN A 172 -12.52 -0.76 -11.23
CA ASN A 172 -12.17 -0.94 -12.65
C ASN A 172 -11.19 -2.10 -12.91
N VAL A 173 -11.25 -3.15 -12.08
CA VAL A 173 -10.54 -4.41 -12.29
C VAL A 173 -11.57 -5.52 -12.41
N LEU A 174 -11.41 -6.37 -13.42
CA LEU A 174 -12.33 -7.48 -13.69
C LEU A 174 -11.91 -8.73 -12.91
N ILE A 175 -12.88 -9.48 -12.42
CA ILE A 175 -12.67 -10.81 -11.83
C ILE A 175 -13.00 -11.83 -12.94
N PRO A 176 -12.11 -12.80 -13.23
CA PRO A 176 -12.39 -13.84 -14.20
C PRO A 176 -13.59 -14.70 -13.76
N ASN A 177 -14.31 -15.28 -14.72
CA ASN A 177 -15.48 -16.13 -14.45
C ASN A 177 -15.16 -17.48 -13.78
N ASN A 178 -13.88 -17.78 -13.55
CA ASN A 178 -13.42 -19.04 -12.96
C ASN A 178 -13.12 -18.86 -11.47
N CYS A 179 -13.25 -19.93 -10.69
CA CYS A 179 -12.84 -19.93 -9.28
C CYS A 179 -11.37 -19.54 -9.13
N ILE A 180 -11.07 -18.67 -8.17
CA ILE A 180 -9.72 -18.25 -7.82
C ILE A 180 -9.41 -18.86 -6.45
N PRO A 181 -8.55 -19.89 -6.36
CA PRO A 181 -8.28 -20.59 -5.10
C PRO A 181 -7.81 -19.67 -3.96
N ALA A 182 -7.06 -18.61 -4.31
CA ALA A 182 -6.59 -17.63 -3.34
C ALA A 182 -7.73 -16.80 -2.68
N LEU A 183 -8.94 -16.81 -3.23
CA LEU A 183 -10.10 -16.09 -2.70
C LEU A 183 -11.05 -16.98 -1.87
N GLN A 184 -10.69 -18.24 -1.62
CA GLN A 184 -11.57 -19.19 -0.89
C GLN A 184 -11.87 -18.77 0.57
N HIS A 185 -11.07 -17.88 1.15
CA HIS A 185 -11.22 -17.37 2.52
C HIS A 185 -11.70 -15.91 2.55
N LEU A 186 -12.17 -15.39 1.41
CA LEU A 186 -12.58 -14.01 1.30
C LEU A 186 -13.91 -13.78 2.05
N HIS A 187 -13.91 -12.83 2.98
CA HIS A 187 -15.09 -12.42 3.74
C HIS A 187 -15.78 -11.20 3.12
N TYR A 188 -14.99 -10.33 2.50
CA TYR A 188 -15.47 -9.10 1.90
C TYR A 188 -14.96 -8.97 0.46
N LEU A 189 -15.90 -8.86 -0.48
CA LEU A 189 -15.61 -8.52 -1.88
C LEU A 189 -16.40 -7.28 -2.29
N GLU A 190 -15.66 -6.28 -2.71
CA GLU A 190 -16.20 -5.10 -3.35
C GLU A 190 -15.66 -4.98 -4.76
N GLN A 191 -16.56 -4.89 -5.74
CA GLN A 191 -16.19 -4.60 -7.11
C GLN A 191 -17.00 -3.42 -7.62
N THR A 192 -16.30 -2.34 -7.95
CA THR A 192 -16.88 -1.13 -8.52
C THR A 192 -16.38 -0.94 -9.94
N LEU A 193 -17.29 -0.79 -10.90
CA LEU A 193 -16.95 -0.45 -12.27
C LEU A 193 -17.46 0.97 -12.54
N ARG A 194 -16.53 1.91 -12.73
CA ARG A 194 -16.82 3.30 -13.08
C ARG A 194 -16.73 3.47 -14.59
N CYS A 195 -17.77 4.08 -15.16
CA CYS A 195 -17.77 4.50 -16.56
C CYS A 195 -17.33 5.97 -16.62
N PRO A 196 -16.21 6.33 -17.26
CA PRO A 196 -15.65 7.69 -17.21
C PRO A 196 -16.53 8.77 -17.89
N VAL A 197 -17.56 8.38 -18.66
CA VAL A 197 -18.39 9.32 -19.45
C VAL A 197 -19.77 9.55 -18.84
N ILE A 198 -20.21 8.70 -17.93
CA ILE A 198 -21.52 8.82 -17.30
C ILE A 198 -21.33 9.59 -16.00
N ASP A 199 -22.21 10.55 -15.73
CA ASP A 199 -22.27 11.36 -14.50
C ASP A 199 -21.80 10.56 -13.27
N PRO A 200 -20.86 11.07 -12.45
CA PRO A 200 -20.34 10.36 -11.26
C PRO A 200 -21.43 9.90 -10.27
N SER A 201 -22.66 10.39 -10.43
CA SER A 201 -23.87 9.95 -9.73
C SER A 201 -24.33 8.52 -10.10
N ILE A 202 -23.93 7.97 -11.25
CA ILE A 202 -24.33 6.63 -11.72
C ILE A 202 -23.19 5.65 -11.43
N LEU A 203 -23.11 5.20 -10.18
CA LEU A 203 -22.17 4.17 -9.73
C LEU A 203 -22.84 2.79 -9.78
N LEU A 204 -22.32 1.90 -10.62
CA LEU A 204 -22.71 0.48 -10.58
C LEU A 204 -21.82 -0.22 -9.54
N VAL A 205 -22.24 -0.11 -8.28
CA VAL A 205 -21.56 -0.76 -7.16
C VAL A 205 -22.07 -2.20 -7.07
N ARG A 206 -21.20 -3.16 -7.34
CA ARG A 206 -21.47 -4.57 -7.04
C ARG A 206 -20.75 -4.90 -5.73
N ALA A 207 -21.37 -4.50 -4.62
CA ALA A 207 -20.98 -4.98 -3.31
C ALA A 207 -21.54 -6.40 -3.16
N VAL A 208 -20.66 -7.39 -2.97
CA VAL A 208 -21.07 -8.76 -2.65
C VAL A 208 -20.53 -9.05 -1.26
N GLU A 209 -21.40 -8.99 -0.25
CA GLU A 209 -21.11 -9.63 1.02
C GLU A 209 -21.09 -11.14 0.78
N ILE A 210 -19.90 -11.70 0.54
CA ILE A 210 -19.74 -13.14 0.35
C ILE A 210 -19.78 -13.78 1.73
N ILE A 211 -20.98 -14.16 2.16
CA ILE A 211 -21.14 -15.10 3.26
C ILE A 211 -21.14 -16.50 2.63
N SER A 212 -19.93 -17.03 2.42
CA SER A 212 -19.60 -18.45 2.19
C SER A 212 -20.28 -19.15 0.99
N GLY A 213 -19.62 -19.20 -0.18
CA GLY A 213 -20.08 -20.05 -1.29
C GLY A 213 -19.40 -19.90 -2.67
N LEU A 214 -18.15 -19.41 -2.73
CA LEU A 214 -17.33 -19.38 -3.96
C LEU A 214 -16.30 -20.51 -3.99
#